data_AF-A0AAD4E2L3-F1
#
_entry.id   AF-A0AAD4E2L3-F1
#
_cell.length_a   1.000
_cell.length_b   1.000
_cell.length_c   1.000
_cell.angle_alpha   90.00
_cell.angle_beta   90.00
_cell.angle_gamma   90.00
#
_symmetry.space_group_name_H-M   'P 1'
#
loop_
_entity.id
_entity.type
_entity.pdbx_description
1 polymer ?
#
loop_
_entity_poly.entity_id
_entity_poly.type
_entity_poly.pdbx_seq_one_letter_code
_entity_poly.pdbx_strand_id
1 'polypeptide(L)'
;DPSWRELFSRLFRIALHLWPSRYPKLQFIAFTCFFIFVLGRVVNTFLLFVLSALITTFDTPGVAPFPAFGSSPWPYLITYVMLRFLASSGGLAAFRDAFWIPLMQYSDRSMLMLSFNHVLALSLSWHTKRKIGELLCILDRGSAINRLGELIGFTVVPALVDICVALVVFVVKFEPALGAVVGVVMGSHIWASVVLTRYRTSIRRLMNERDVVSNMRGIHTDCLLNYKTVKYFGGEEYEAQRYTEAIEEYQSLEKRVVLSLNLLNLVQTLIITSGLLVGSLIVASRITRGQSNTSDFVVFITYYAQLYFSLSNLGGVYRVINQSLIDTEKLLHLLNEPTEVVSRGFSFLSYSRSIIFDTLDLFLFPIIYTHR
;
A
#
# COMPACT_ATOMS: atom_id res chain seq x y z
N ASP A 1 1.77 17.66 10.32
CA ASP A 1 1.78 16.20 10.10
C ASP A 1 0.87 15.51 11.10
N PRO A 2 -0.34 15.09 10.70
CA PRO A 2 -1.22 14.33 11.59
C PRO A 2 -0.49 13.07 12.07
N SER A 3 -0.60 12.77 13.37
CA SER A 3 0.06 11.59 13.93
C SER A 3 -0.54 10.32 13.31
N TRP A 4 0.31 9.33 13.00
CA TRP A 4 -0.12 8.02 12.47
C TRP A 4 -1.25 7.37 13.28
N ARG A 5 -1.30 7.62 14.58
CA ARG A 5 -2.35 7.12 15.49
C ARG A 5 -3.71 7.75 15.21
N GLU A 6 -3.73 9.04 14.90
CA GLU A 6 -4.97 9.78 14.67
C GLU A 6 -5.60 9.41 13.31
N LEU A 7 -4.77 9.30 12.28
CA LEU A 7 -5.19 8.80 10.97
C LEU A 7 -5.70 7.36 11.04
N PHE A 8 -5.02 6.48 11.78
CA PHE A 8 -5.45 5.09 11.96
C PHE A 8 -6.79 5.01 12.71
N SER A 9 -7.00 5.82 13.75
CA SER A 9 -8.29 5.90 14.46
C SER A 9 -9.43 6.40 13.57
N ARG A 10 -9.17 7.37 12.69
CA ARG A 10 -10.15 7.91 11.74
C ARG A 10 -10.49 6.87 10.66
N LEU A 11 -9.48 6.22 10.09
CA LEU A 11 -9.65 5.10 9.14
C LEU A 11 -10.42 3.93 9.75
N PHE A 12 -10.12 3.56 11.00
CA PHE A 12 -10.80 2.45 11.67
C PHE A 12 -12.29 2.77 11.90
N ARG A 13 -12.64 4.02 12.22
CA ARG A 13 -14.04 4.46 12.32
C ARG A 13 -14.79 4.37 10.99
N ILE A 14 -14.14 4.75 9.89
CA ILE A 14 -14.72 4.68 8.54
C ILE A 14 -14.84 3.22 8.08
N ALA A 15 -13.84 2.39 8.35
CA ALA A 15 -13.87 0.94 8.08
C ALA A 15 -15.01 0.24 8.83
N LEU A 16 -15.27 0.65 10.09
CA LEU A 16 -16.39 0.13 10.86
C LEU A 16 -17.75 0.58 10.30
N HIS A 17 -17.83 1.78 9.72
CA HIS A 17 -19.03 2.30 9.08
C HIS A 17 -19.30 1.68 7.69
N LEU A 18 -18.23 1.33 6.96
CA LEU A 18 -18.27 0.65 5.66
C LEU A 18 -18.53 -0.85 5.78
N TRP A 19 -18.46 -1.43 6.99
CA TRP A 19 -18.74 -2.84 7.20
C TRP A 19 -20.19 -3.17 6.82
N PRO A 20 -20.44 -4.16 5.94
CA PRO A 20 -21.78 -4.55 5.51
C PRO A 20 -22.52 -5.28 6.64
N SER A 21 -22.92 -4.54 7.67
CA SER A 21 -23.71 -5.04 8.80
C SER A 21 -25.11 -5.50 8.38
N ARG A 22 -25.66 -4.91 7.31
CA ARG A 22 -27.01 -5.19 6.80
C ARG A 22 -27.12 -6.43 5.89
N TYR A 23 -26.02 -6.94 5.36
CA TYR A 23 -26.06 -8.03 4.36
C TYR A 23 -25.31 -9.28 4.85
N PRO A 24 -26.01 -10.33 5.31
CA PRO A 24 -25.36 -11.54 5.85
C PRO A 24 -24.53 -12.30 4.81
N LYS A 25 -24.89 -12.20 3.52
CA LYS A 25 -24.10 -12.78 2.41
C LYS A 25 -22.69 -12.18 2.31
N LEU A 26 -22.57 -10.86 2.49
CA LEU A 26 -21.28 -10.16 2.45
C LEU A 26 -20.42 -10.48 3.69
N GLN A 27 -21.05 -10.68 4.84
CA GLN A 27 -20.35 -11.12 6.05
C GLN A 27 -19.77 -12.53 5.88
N PHE A 28 -20.55 -13.47 5.33
CA PHE A 28 -20.07 -14.83 5.07
C PHE A 28 -18.88 -14.84 4.10
N ILE A 29 -18.93 -14.01 3.07
CA ILE A 29 -17.80 -13.82 2.14
C ILE A 29 -16.56 -13.28 2.87
N ALA A 30 -16.72 -12.28 3.74
CA ALA A 30 -15.62 -11.73 4.53
C ALA A 30 -14.97 -12.78 5.46
N PHE A 31 -15.79 -13.58 6.15
CA PHE A 31 -15.31 -14.69 6.98
C PHE A 31 -14.58 -15.74 6.15
N THR A 32 -15.09 -16.07 4.96
CA THR A 32 -14.44 -17.01 4.04
C THR A 32 -13.08 -16.47 3.58
N CYS A 33 -12.98 -15.18 3.25
CA CYS A 33 -11.70 -14.55 2.91
C CYS A 33 -10.70 -14.60 4.07
N PHE A 34 -11.15 -14.32 5.30
CA PHE A 34 -10.31 -14.43 6.49
C PHE A 34 -9.83 -15.87 6.73
N PHE A 35 -10.72 -16.86 6.54
CA PHE A 35 -10.36 -18.26 6.65
C PHE A 35 -9.32 -18.67 5.60
N ILE A 36 -9.54 -18.33 4.32
CA ILE A 36 -8.57 -18.60 3.25
C ILE A 36 -7.23 -17.89 3.53
N PHE A 37 -7.28 -16.68 4.09
CA PHE A 37 -6.09 -15.95 4.49
C PHE A 37 -5.26 -16.70 5.55
N VAL A 38 -5.90 -17.14 6.64
CA VAL A 38 -5.25 -17.94 7.70
C VAL A 38 -4.73 -19.25 7.14
N LEU A 39 -5.54 -19.95 6.33
CA LEU A 39 -5.17 -21.20 5.69
C LEU A 39 -3.92 -21.03 4.80
N GLY A 40 -3.84 -19.93 4.03
CA GLY A 40 -2.68 -19.62 3.22
C GLY A 40 -1.39 -19.44 4.03
N ARG A 41 -1.46 -18.86 5.23
CA ARG A 41 -0.29 -18.73 6.14
C ARG A 41 0.16 -20.08 6.70
N VAL A 42 -0.80 -20.93 7.06
CA VAL A 42 -0.53 -22.31 7.52
C VAL A 42 0.12 -23.12 6.42
N VAL A 43 -0.43 -23.09 5.20
CA VAL A 43 0.12 -23.76 4.01
C VAL A 43 1.55 -23.31 3.74
N ASN A 44 1.82 -22.00 3.81
CA ASN A 44 3.15 -21.44 3.58
C ASN A 44 4.18 -21.91 4.62
N THR A 45 3.78 -21.97 5.89
CA THR A 45 4.62 -22.50 6.97
C THR A 45 4.87 -24.00 6.80
N PHE A 46 3.82 -24.75 6.46
CA PHE A 46 3.87 -26.19 6.25
C PHE A 46 4.72 -26.58 5.02
N LEU A 47 4.70 -25.78 3.97
CA LEU A 47 5.52 -25.95 2.77
C LEU A 47 7.01 -26.05 3.10
N LEU A 48 7.48 -25.25 4.06
CA LEU A 48 8.87 -25.25 4.48
C LEU A 48 9.24 -26.54 5.25
N PHE A 49 8.32 -27.07 6.05
CA PHE A 49 8.49 -28.37 6.72
C PHE A 49 8.51 -29.52 5.72
N VAL A 50 7.63 -29.53 4.72
CA VAL A 50 7.60 -30.56 3.67
C VAL A 50 8.88 -30.53 2.84
N LEU A 51 9.41 -29.35 2.53
CA LEU A 51 10.72 -29.22 1.87
C LEU A 51 11.84 -29.82 2.72
N SER A 52 11.86 -29.55 4.02
CA SER A 52 12.81 -30.14 4.97
C SER A 52 12.72 -31.68 4.98
N ALA A 53 11.49 -32.21 5.03
CA ALA A 53 11.22 -33.63 5.06
C ALA A 53 11.67 -34.32 3.76
N LEU A 54 11.34 -33.74 2.60
CA LEU A 54 11.74 -34.22 1.28
C LEU A 54 13.26 -34.38 1.19
N ILE A 55 14.03 -33.37 1.58
CA ILE A 55 15.50 -33.42 1.51
C ILE A 55 16.04 -34.47 2.48
N THR A 56 15.45 -34.61 3.66
CA THR A 56 15.85 -35.61 4.65
C THR A 56 15.59 -37.04 4.15
N THR A 57 14.52 -37.28 3.39
CA THR A 57 14.27 -38.61 2.77
C THR A 57 15.28 -38.96 1.67
N PHE A 58 15.87 -37.95 1.00
CA PHE A 58 16.94 -38.18 0.02
C PHE A 58 18.30 -38.45 0.69
N ASP A 59 18.59 -37.79 1.80
CA ASP A 59 19.86 -37.92 2.53
C ASP A 59 19.91 -39.22 3.36
N THR A 60 18.81 -39.57 4.01
CA THR A 60 18.68 -40.77 4.86
C THR A 60 17.50 -41.65 4.40
N PRO A 61 17.72 -42.60 3.47
CA PRO A 61 16.66 -43.48 2.99
C PRO A 61 16.09 -44.35 4.13
N GLY A 62 14.76 -44.43 4.23
CA GLY A 62 14.07 -45.26 5.24
C GLY A 62 13.54 -44.49 6.45
N VAL A 63 14.00 -43.26 6.68
CA VAL A 63 13.44 -42.36 7.71
C VAL A 63 12.12 -41.78 7.20
N ALA A 64 11.09 -41.74 8.05
CA ALA A 64 9.83 -41.04 7.79
C ALA A 64 9.80 -39.73 8.60
N PRO A 65 10.45 -38.65 8.12
CA PRO A 65 10.43 -37.36 8.79
C PRO A 65 9.01 -36.78 8.80
N PHE A 66 8.67 -36.00 9.83
CA PHE A 66 7.38 -35.31 9.89
C PHE A 66 7.28 -34.25 8.76
N PRO A 67 6.14 -34.15 8.05
CA PRO A 67 4.92 -34.98 8.11
C PRO A 67 5.10 -36.37 7.48
N ALA A 68 4.69 -37.43 8.18
CA ALA A 68 4.93 -38.81 7.75
C ALA A 68 4.04 -39.23 6.56
N PHE A 69 4.60 -39.19 5.34
CA PHE A 69 3.95 -39.66 4.10
C PHE A 69 4.53 -41.00 3.58
N GLY A 70 5.19 -41.74 4.47
CA GLY A 70 5.94 -42.97 4.16
C GLY A 70 7.44 -42.73 4.01
N SER A 71 8.18 -43.79 3.68
CA SER A 71 9.64 -43.75 3.47
C SER A 71 10.05 -43.43 2.02
N SER A 72 9.08 -43.33 1.11
CA SER A 72 9.30 -43.02 -0.30
C SER A 72 9.39 -41.50 -0.51
N PRO A 73 10.31 -40.97 -1.35
CA PRO A 73 10.41 -39.54 -1.64
C PRO A 73 9.25 -38.97 -2.49
N TRP A 74 8.57 -39.81 -3.29
CA TRP A 74 7.56 -39.36 -4.26
C TRP A 74 6.34 -38.66 -3.64
N PRO A 75 5.73 -39.16 -2.54
CA PRO A 75 4.66 -38.48 -1.83
C PRO A 75 5.07 -37.07 -1.37
N TYR A 76 6.27 -36.91 -0.79
CA TYR A 76 6.75 -35.60 -0.33
C TYR A 76 6.93 -34.62 -1.48
N LEU A 77 7.40 -35.09 -2.64
CA LEU A 77 7.55 -34.26 -3.83
C LEU A 77 6.18 -33.78 -4.34
N ILE A 78 5.21 -34.68 -4.48
CA ILE A 78 3.87 -34.35 -4.94
C ILE A 78 3.21 -33.37 -3.96
N THR A 79 3.30 -33.65 -2.66
CA THR A 79 2.76 -32.76 -1.62
C THR A 79 3.44 -31.40 -1.64
N TYR A 80 4.77 -31.33 -1.81
CA TYR A 80 5.50 -30.06 -1.92
C TYR A 80 5.02 -29.23 -3.12
N VAL A 81 4.93 -29.83 -4.31
CA VAL A 81 4.48 -29.13 -5.53
C VAL A 81 3.04 -28.67 -5.40
N MET A 82 2.15 -29.50 -4.85
CA MET A 82 0.76 -29.14 -4.59
C MET A 82 0.65 -27.99 -3.60
N LEU A 83 1.35 -28.05 -2.46
CA LEU A 83 1.39 -26.96 -1.49
C LEU A 83 2.01 -25.68 -2.09
N ARG A 84 3.01 -25.80 -2.97
CA ARG A 84 3.64 -24.66 -3.64
C ARG A 84 2.68 -23.96 -4.58
N PHE A 85 1.91 -24.72 -5.35
CA PHE A 85 0.83 -24.18 -6.16
C PHE A 85 -0.23 -23.49 -5.29
N LEU A 86 -0.62 -24.15 -4.21
CA LEU A 86 -1.65 -23.70 -3.27
C LEU A 86 -1.23 -22.40 -2.54
N ALA A 87 0.05 -22.28 -2.18
CA ALA A 87 0.67 -21.09 -1.58
C ALA A 87 0.98 -19.96 -2.58
N SER A 88 1.00 -20.27 -3.88
CA SER A 88 1.28 -19.29 -4.93
C SER A 88 0.19 -18.22 -5.01
N SER A 89 0.51 -17.09 -5.65
CA SER A 89 -0.46 -16.03 -5.95
C SER A 89 -1.66 -16.56 -6.75
N GLY A 90 -1.47 -17.59 -7.58
CA GLY A 90 -2.54 -18.23 -8.35
C GLY A 90 -3.36 -19.28 -7.59
N GLY A 91 -2.98 -19.63 -6.36
CA GLY A 91 -3.66 -20.62 -5.52
C GLY A 91 -4.69 -19.97 -4.59
N LEU A 92 -4.52 -20.13 -3.27
CA LEU A 92 -5.45 -19.58 -2.28
C LEU A 92 -5.60 -18.06 -2.36
N ALA A 93 -4.51 -17.36 -2.69
CA ALA A 93 -4.54 -15.91 -2.80
C ALA A 93 -5.51 -15.46 -3.91
N ALA A 94 -5.48 -16.08 -5.09
CA ALA A 94 -6.43 -15.78 -6.17
C ALA A 94 -7.89 -16.05 -5.77
N PHE A 95 -8.16 -17.16 -5.06
CA PHE A 95 -9.50 -17.44 -4.56
C PHE A 95 -9.94 -16.38 -3.54
N ARG A 96 -9.09 -16.06 -2.56
CA ARG A 96 -9.36 -14.98 -1.59
C ARG A 96 -9.66 -13.67 -2.29
N ASP A 97 -8.83 -13.29 -3.27
CA ASP A 97 -8.95 -12.02 -3.97
C ASP A 97 -10.24 -12.00 -4.81
N ALA A 98 -10.60 -13.12 -5.45
CA ALA A 98 -11.88 -13.25 -6.16
C ALA A 98 -13.10 -13.13 -5.24
N PHE A 99 -13.06 -13.75 -4.05
CA PHE A 99 -14.11 -13.59 -3.04
C PHE A 99 -14.13 -12.17 -2.46
N TRP A 100 -13.01 -11.45 -2.46
CA TRP A 100 -12.94 -10.08 -1.95
C TRP A 100 -13.56 -9.03 -2.89
N ILE A 101 -13.55 -9.28 -4.21
CA ILE A 101 -14.05 -8.31 -5.22
C ILE A 101 -15.46 -7.77 -4.89
N PRO A 102 -16.49 -8.59 -4.59
CA PRO A 102 -17.83 -8.09 -4.28
C PRO A 102 -17.87 -7.20 -3.03
N LEU A 103 -17.05 -7.52 -2.02
CA LEU A 103 -16.96 -6.73 -0.80
C LEU A 103 -16.28 -5.38 -1.07
N MET A 104 -15.23 -5.39 -1.90
CA MET A 104 -14.54 -4.18 -2.32
C MET A 104 -15.48 -3.26 -3.12
N GLN A 105 -16.19 -3.80 -4.11
CA GLN A 105 -17.15 -3.06 -4.93
C GLN A 105 -18.30 -2.48 -4.11
N TYR A 106 -18.79 -3.21 -3.09
CA TYR A 106 -19.81 -2.71 -2.17
C TYR A 106 -19.30 -1.50 -1.37
N SER A 107 -18.12 -1.64 -0.76
CA SER A 107 -17.48 -0.59 0.02
C SER A 107 -17.21 0.67 -0.83
N ASP A 108 -16.66 0.50 -2.05
CA ASP A 108 -16.41 1.60 -2.98
C ASP A 108 -17.71 2.32 -3.38
N ARG A 109 -18.75 1.57 -3.74
CA ARG A 109 -20.06 2.14 -4.08
C ARG A 109 -20.64 2.93 -2.92
N SER A 110 -20.62 2.37 -1.70
CA SER A 110 -21.13 3.05 -0.51
C SER A 110 -20.35 4.34 -0.23
N MET A 111 -19.02 4.30 -0.36
CA MET A 111 -18.17 5.47 -0.13
C MET A 111 -18.39 6.57 -1.16
N LEU A 112 -18.50 6.21 -2.45
CA LEU A 112 -18.79 7.14 -3.53
C LEU A 112 -20.17 7.77 -3.35
N MET A 113 -21.19 6.98 -3.02
CA MET A 113 -22.54 7.49 -2.78
C MET A 113 -22.61 8.41 -1.56
N LEU A 114 -21.94 8.06 -0.47
CA LEU A 114 -21.87 8.89 0.73
C LEU A 114 -21.20 10.23 0.42
N SER A 115 -20.06 10.21 -0.25
CA SER A 115 -19.32 11.41 -0.63
C SER A 115 -20.10 12.28 -1.61
N PHE A 116 -20.74 11.66 -2.60
CA PHE A 116 -21.55 12.36 -3.59
C PHE A 116 -22.79 13.02 -2.97
N ASN A 117 -23.53 12.29 -2.14
CA ASN A 117 -24.70 12.84 -1.44
C ASN A 117 -24.31 13.97 -0.47
N HIS A 118 -23.17 13.84 0.22
CA HIS A 118 -22.68 14.88 1.10
C HIS A 118 -22.30 16.14 0.31
N VAL A 119 -21.58 15.99 -0.80
CA VAL A 119 -21.25 17.11 -1.69
C VAL A 119 -22.51 17.84 -2.16
N LEU A 120 -23.57 17.11 -2.55
CA LEU A 120 -24.84 17.72 -2.98
C LEU A 120 -25.62 18.40 -1.83
N ALA A 121 -25.35 18.03 -0.58
CA ALA A 121 -26.01 18.60 0.60
C ALA A 121 -25.31 19.88 1.12
N LEU A 122 -24.14 20.23 0.56
CA LEU A 122 -23.42 21.44 0.93
C LEU A 122 -24.08 22.70 0.36
N SER A 123 -23.75 23.87 0.92
CA SER A 123 -24.39 25.12 0.54
C SER A 123 -23.92 25.65 -0.82
N LEU A 124 -24.75 26.47 -1.45
CA LEU A 124 -24.42 27.12 -2.73
C LEU A 124 -23.16 28.01 -2.61
N SER A 125 -22.92 28.64 -1.45
CA SER A 125 -21.70 29.41 -1.19
C SER A 125 -20.46 28.53 -1.19
N TRP A 126 -20.57 27.30 -0.69
CA TRP A 126 -19.48 26.34 -0.71
C TRP A 126 -19.14 25.91 -2.14
N HIS A 127 -20.14 25.64 -2.98
CA HIS A 127 -19.95 25.25 -4.38
C HIS A 127 -19.33 26.35 -5.25
N THR A 128 -19.68 27.62 -5.03
CA THR A 128 -19.20 28.75 -5.84
C THR A 128 -17.75 29.13 -5.55
N LYS A 129 -17.21 28.78 -4.38
CA LYS A 129 -15.82 29.09 -3.96
C LYS A 129 -14.79 28.09 -4.47
N ARG A 130 -15.20 26.92 -5.00
CA ARG A 130 -14.28 25.82 -5.36
C ARG A 130 -14.34 25.47 -6.84
N LYS A 131 -13.20 25.07 -7.41
CA LYS A 131 -13.13 24.58 -8.79
C LYS A 131 -13.71 23.17 -8.87
N ILE A 132 -14.65 22.94 -9.78
CA ILE A 132 -15.31 21.64 -9.99
C ILE A 132 -14.29 20.51 -10.22
N GLY A 133 -13.21 20.78 -10.96
CA GLY A 133 -12.15 19.78 -11.24
C GLY A 133 -11.40 19.32 -9.99
N GLU A 134 -11.21 20.20 -8.99
CA GLU A 134 -10.60 19.81 -7.71
C GLU A 134 -11.54 18.90 -6.91
N LEU A 135 -12.83 19.21 -6.93
CA LEU A 135 -13.88 18.42 -6.28
C LEU A 135 -14.00 17.01 -6.86
N LEU A 136 -14.03 16.88 -8.18
CA LEU A 136 -14.05 15.60 -8.88
C LEU A 136 -12.83 14.77 -8.51
N CYS A 137 -11.65 15.39 -8.44
CA CYS A 137 -10.42 14.72 -8.04
C CYS A 137 -10.47 14.21 -6.59
N ILE A 138 -11.12 14.93 -5.67
CA ILE A 138 -11.32 14.47 -4.28
C ILE A 138 -12.34 13.31 -4.23
N LEU A 139 -13.41 13.39 -5.02
CA LEU A 139 -14.45 12.36 -5.10
C LEU A 139 -13.90 11.03 -5.65
N ASP A 140 -13.08 11.10 -6.71
CA ASP A 140 -12.41 9.93 -7.30
C ASP A 140 -11.44 9.25 -6.32
N ARG A 141 -10.83 10.05 -5.43
CA ARG A 141 -9.98 9.55 -4.33
C ARG A 141 -10.78 8.86 -3.22
N GLY A 142 -12.13 8.87 -3.29
CA GLY A 142 -13.06 8.05 -2.52
C GLY A 142 -12.64 6.60 -2.30
N SER A 143 -12.30 5.95 -3.41
CA SER A 143 -11.87 4.55 -3.46
C SER A 143 -10.53 4.29 -2.76
N ALA A 144 -9.70 5.32 -2.55
CA ALA A 144 -8.39 5.17 -1.92
C ALA A 144 -8.49 4.73 -0.45
N ILE A 145 -9.58 5.06 0.24
CA ILE A 145 -9.83 4.60 1.62
C ILE A 145 -9.95 3.08 1.66
N ASN A 146 -10.74 2.50 0.75
CA ASN A 146 -10.98 1.08 0.71
C ASN A 146 -9.69 0.31 0.34
N ARG A 147 -8.95 0.87 -0.62
CA ARG A 147 -7.64 0.35 -1.05
C ARG A 147 -6.58 0.41 0.06
N LEU A 148 -6.62 1.43 0.93
CA LEU A 148 -5.78 1.48 2.14
C LEU A 148 -6.10 0.35 3.10
N GLY A 149 -7.39 0.12 3.37
CA GLY A 149 -7.84 -0.96 4.24
C GLY A 149 -7.37 -2.32 3.74
N GLU A 150 -7.51 -2.56 2.43
CA GLU A 150 -7.04 -3.77 1.76
C GLU A 150 -5.52 -3.95 1.91
N LEU A 151 -4.75 -2.90 1.61
CA LEU A 151 -3.29 -2.94 1.66
C LEU A 151 -2.78 -3.22 3.09
N ILE A 152 -3.43 -2.65 4.11
CA ILE A 152 -3.12 -2.92 5.51
C ILE A 152 -3.51 -4.36 5.87
N GLY A 153 -4.73 -4.78 5.55
CA GLY A 153 -5.28 -6.09 5.94
C GLY A 153 -4.62 -7.28 5.25
N PHE A 154 -4.29 -7.16 3.96
CA PHE A 154 -3.81 -8.29 3.14
C PHE A 154 -2.35 -8.21 2.71
N THR A 155 -1.65 -7.11 2.98
CA THR A 155 -0.23 -6.98 2.65
C THR A 155 0.61 -6.67 3.88
N VAL A 156 0.20 -5.69 4.71
CA VAL A 156 0.97 -5.31 5.91
C VAL A 156 0.85 -6.35 7.02
N VAL A 157 -0.39 -6.65 7.48
CA VAL A 157 -0.64 -7.62 8.55
C VAL A 157 0.01 -8.98 8.24
N PRO A 158 -0.13 -9.55 7.04
CA PRO A 158 0.45 -10.86 6.74
C PRO A 158 1.97 -10.84 6.72
N ALA A 159 2.58 -9.77 6.20
CA ALA A 159 4.03 -9.62 6.22
C ALA A 159 4.57 -9.51 7.66
N LEU A 160 3.89 -8.79 8.55
CA LEU A 160 4.26 -8.73 9.96
C LEU A 160 4.14 -10.10 10.64
N VAL A 161 3.06 -10.85 10.36
CA VAL A 161 2.90 -12.21 10.86
C VAL A 161 4.01 -13.12 10.32
N ASP A 162 4.31 -13.07 9.03
CA ASP A 162 5.38 -13.87 8.42
C ASP A 162 6.74 -13.59 9.08
N ILE A 163 7.06 -12.31 9.34
CA ILE A 163 8.30 -11.91 10.04
C ILE A 163 8.33 -12.45 11.47
N CYS A 164 7.22 -12.33 12.22
CA CYS A 164 7.14 -12.82 13.60
C CYS A 164 7.28 -14.34 13.66
N VAL A 165 6.53 -15.06 12.82
CA VAL A 165 6.61 -16.52 12.71
C VAL A 165 8.04 -16.93 12.35
N ALA A 166 8.68 -16.20 11.45
CA ALA A 166 10.02 -16.57 11.03
C ALA A 166 11.08 -16.39 12.11
N LEU A 167 11.03 -15.28 12.85
CA LEU A 167 11.92 -15.07 13.98
C LEU A 167 11.73 -16.17 15.04
N VAL A 168 10.48 -16.54 15.34
CA VAL A 168 10.19 -17.65 16.27
C VAL A 168 10.75 -18.98 15.74
N VAL A 169 10.53 -19.30 14.46
CA VAL A 169 11.05 -20.52 13.84
C VAL A 169 12.58 -20.56 13.87
N PHE A 170 13.28 -19.45 13.60
CA PHE A 170 14.74 -19.43 13.68
C PHE A 170 15.27 -19.62 15.09
N VAL A 171 14.65 -18.98 16.09
CA VAL A 171 15.06 -19.13 17.49
C VAL A 171 14.83 -20.55 17.99
N VAL A 172 13.68 -21.15 17.68
CA VAL A 172 13.32 -22.49 18.15
C VAL A 172 14.09 -23.59 17.42
N LYS A 173 14.27 -23.48 16.09
CA LYS A 173 14.88 -24.54 15.27
C LYS A 173 16.41 -24.47 15.21
N PHE A 174 17.00 -23.27 15.17
CA PHE A 174 18.42 -23.08 14.84
C PHE A 174 19.29 -22.46 15.94
N GLU A 175 18.73 -22.25 17.15
CA GLU A 175 19.30 -21.52 18.29
C GLU A 175 19.06 -19.99 18.25
N PRO A 176 18.97 -19.37 19.44
CA PRO A 176 18.76 -17.92 19.56
C PRO A 176 19.86 -17.07 18.92
N ALA A 177 21.08 -17.59 18.78
CA ALA A 177 22.19 -16.88 18.13
C ALA A 177 21.89 -16.60 16.64
N LEU A 178 21.39 -17.59 15.89
CA LEU A 178 21.03 -17.39 14.48
C LEU A 178 19.82 -16.45 14.35
N GLY A 179 18.83 -16.61 15.24
CA GLY A 179 17.67 -15.70 15.31
C GLY A 179 18.09 -14.24 15.55
N ALA A 180 19.08 -14.01 16.43
CA ALA A 180 19.62 -12.68 16.70
C ALA A 180 20.33 -12.09 15.47
N VAL A 181 21.16 -12.88 14.76
CA VAL A 181 21.82 -12.44 13.53
C VAL A 181 20.79 -12.04 12.47
N VAL A 182 19.80 -12.88 12.20
CA VAL A 182 18.73 -12.58 11.24
C VAL A 182 17.95 -11.34 11.68
N GLY A 183 17.64 -11.21 12.97
CA GLY A 183 16.97 -10.03 13.53
C GLY A 183 17.76 -8.74 13.34
N VAL A 184 19.08 -8.75 13.55
CA VAL A 184 19.97 -7.60 13.31
C VAL A 184 20.01 -7.24 11.83
N VAL A 185 20.14 -8.23 10.94
CA VAL A 185 20.11 -8.00 9.48
C VAL A 185 18.77 -7.39 9.06
N MET A 186 17.65 -7.91 9.57
CA MET A 186 16.32 -7.40 9.26
C MET A 186 16.12 -5.97 9.78
N GLY A 187 16.55 -5.71 11.02
CA GLY A 187 16.49 -4.41 11.65
C GLY A 187 17.34 -3.36 10.91
N SER A 188 18.57 -3.73 10.54
CA SER A 188 19.45 -2.88 9.74
C SER A 188 18.88 -2.62 8.34
N HIS A 189 18.24 -3.60 7.69
CA HIS A 189 17.55 -3.39 6.42
C HIS A 189 16.41 -2.38 6.54
N ILE A 190 15.55 -2.52 7.56
CA ILE A 190 14.45 -1.57 7.83
C ILE A 190 15.03 -0.17 8.09
N TRP A 191 16.03 -0.07 8.96
CA TRP A 191 16.65 1.19 9.32
C TRP A 191 17.26 1.89 8.10
N ALA A 192 18.06 1.17 7.31
CA ALA A 192 18.63 1.69 6.07
C ALA A 192 17.54 2.14 5.08
N SER A 193 16.47 1.34 4.93
CA SER A 193 15.34 1.68 4.06
C SER A 193 14.66 2.99 4.47
N VAL A 194 14.46 3.21 5.77
CA VAL A 194 13.86 4.44 6.31
C VAL A 194 14.77 5.64 6.10
N VAL A 195 16.07 5.53 6.45
CA VAL A 195 17.03 6.63 6.33
C VAL A 195 17.18 7.04 4.87
N LEU A 196 17.38 6.09 3.95
CA LEU A 196 17.54 6.40 2.53
C LEU A 196 16.23 6.89 1.90
N THR A 197 15.07 6.40 2.36
CA THR A 197 13.78 6.94 1.90
C THR A 197 13.59 8.38 2.35
N ARG A 198 13.98 8.75 3.58
CA ARG A 198 13.95 10.16 4.03
C ARG A 198 14.84 11.05 3.18
N TYR A 199 16.05 10.59 2.86
CA TYR A 199 16.97 11.28 1.96
C TYR A 199 16.40 11.45 0.54
N ARG A 200 15.79 10.41 -0.02
CA ARG A 200 15.14 10.51 -1.34
C ARG A 200 13.96 11.50 -1.32
N THR A 201 13.18 11.51 -0.24
CA THR A 201 12.05 12.44 -0.08
C THR A 201 12.52 13.88 0.00
N SER A 202 13.66 14.18 0.65
CA SER A 202 14.20 15.55 0.66
C SER A 202 14.64 16.01 -0.74
N ILE A 203 15.23 15.13 -1.55
CA ILE A 203 15.56 15.45 -2.96
C ILE A 203 14.28 15.74 -3.76
N ARG A 204 13.23 14.94 -3.57
CA ARG A 204 11.93 15.20 -4.23
C ARG A 204 11.29 16.50 -3.77
N ARG A 205 11.42 16.87 -2.50
CA ARG A 205 10.96 18.16 -1.99
C ARG A 205 11.69 19.31 -2.65
N LEU A 206 13.03 19.23 -2.78
CA LEU A 206 13.81 20.24 -3.49
C LEU A 206 13.39 20.39 -4.97
N MET A 207 13.06 19.28 -5.64
CA MET A 207 12.56 19.30 -7.02
C MET A 207 11.18 19.96 -7.14
N ASN A 208 10.32 19.76 -6.13
CA ASN A 208 9.03 20.43 -6.07
C ASN A 208 9.16 21.92 -5.69
N GLU A 209 10.05 22.28 -4.75
CA GLU A 209 10.28 23.67 -4.34
C GLU A 209 10.83 24.54 -5.48
N ARG A 210 11.61 23.95 -6.39
CA ARG A 210 12.08 24.62 -7.60
C ARG A 210 11.06 24.64 -8.74
N ASP A 211 9.88 24.03 -8.53
CA ASP A 211 8.79 23.94 -9.51
C ASP A 211 9.23 23.47 -10.92
N VAL A 212 10.34 22.74 -11.02
CA VAL A 212 10.98 22.42 -12.31
C VAL A 212 10.03 21.63 -13.23
N VAL A 213 9.26 20.71 -12.64
CA VAL A 213 8.24 19.93 -13.37
C VAL A 213 7.10 20.81 -13.85
N SER A 214 6.67 21.76 -13.01
CA SER A 214 5.58 22.68 -13.33
C SER A 214 6.01 23.65 -14.43
N ASN A 215 7.22 24.20 -14.33
CA ASN A 215 7.79 25.10 -15.33
C ASN A 215 7.93 24.42 -16.70
N MET A 216 8.55 23.23 -16.75
CA MET A 216 8.67 22.43 -17.98
C MET A 216 7.30 22.15 -18.62
N ARG A 217 6.31 21.71 -17.83
CA ARG A 217 4.95 21.44 -18.33
C ARG A 217 4.22 22.72 -18.75
N GLY A 218 4.46 23.82 -18.04
CA GLY A 218 3.91 25.14 -18.31
C GLY A 218 4.35 25.63 -19.67
N ILE A 219 5.66 25.60 -19.96
CA ILE A 219 6.22 26.03 -21.25
C ILE A 219 5.61 25.23 -22.41
N HIS A 220 5.59 23.89 -22.31
CA HIS A 220 4.99 23.06 -23.35
C HIS A 220 3.49 23.35 -23.55
N THR A 221 2.73 23.46 -22.45
CA THR A 221 1.29 23.74 -22.52
C THR A 221 1.01 25.11 -23.14
N ASP A 222 1.79 26.12 -22.77
CA ASP A 222 1.66 27.49 -23.28
C ASP A 222 1.95 27.56 -24.79
N CYS A 223 3.01 26.89 -25.24
CA CYS A 223 3.33 26.78 -26.67
C CYS A 223 2.22 26.09 -27.49
N LEU A 224 1.57 25.07 -26.93
CA LEU A 224 0.46 24.38 -27.61
C LEU A 224 -0.82 25.22 -27.65
N LEU A 225 -1.15 25.90 -26.55
CA LEU A 225 -2.31 26.79 -26.49
C LEU A 225 -2.14 27.99 -27.42
N ASN A 226 -0.93 28.52 -27.51
CA ASN A 226 -0.59 29.72 -28.28
C ASN A 226 0.19 29.43 -29.57
N TYR A 227 -0.01 28.25 -30.18
CA TYR A 227 0.76 27.81 -31.34
C TYR A 227 0.71 28.79 -32.53
N LYS A 228 -0.43 29.47 -32.72
CA LYS A 228 -0.62 30.47 -33.78
C LYS A 228 0.30 31.65 -33.58
N THR A 229 0.39 32.16 -32.35
CA THR A 229 1.25 33.28 -31.97
C THR A 229 2.71 32.94 -32.22
N VAL A 230 3.17 31.77 -31.78
CA VAL A 230 4.54 31.32 -32.01
C VAL A 230 4.87 31.29 -33.52
N LYS A 231 3.95 30.77 -34.35
CA LYS A 231 4.08 30.74 -35.81
C LYS A 231 4.04 32.12 -36.46
N TYR A 232 3.23 33.04 -35.96
CA TYR A 232 3.13 34.40 -36.50
C TYR A 232 4.41 35.21 -36.30
N PHE A 233 5.10 34.99 -35.18
CA PHE A 233 6.34 35.72 -34.86
C PHE A 233 7.63 34.97 -35.23
N GLY A 234 7.54 33.75 -35.77
CA GLY A 234 8.72 32.92 -36.09
C GLY A 234 9.55 32.54 -34.86
N GLY A 235 8.90 32.35 -33.72
CA GLY A 235 9.54 32.14 -32.41
C GLY A 235 9.88 30.69 -32.07
N GLU A 236 9.83 29.76 -33.04
CA GLU A 236 9.98 28.33 -32.77
C GLU A 236 11.33 27.96 -32.15
N GLU A 237 12.43 28.52 -32.66
CA GLU A 237 13.78 28.26 -32.17
C GLU A 237 13.95 28.73 -30.72
N TYR A 238 13.37 29.90 -30.40
CA TYR A 238 13.43 30.50 -29.07
C TYR A 238 12.68 29.65 -28.03
N GLU A 239 11.43 29.26 -28.33
CA GLU A 239 10.67 28.41 -27.41
C GLU A 239 11.26 27.00 -27.30
N ALA A 240 11.88 26.48 -28.37
CA ALA A 240 12.61 25.21 -28.33
C ALA A 240 13.83 25.28 -27.41
N GLN A 241 14.61 26.37 -27.45
CA GLN A 241 15.74 26.59 -26.55
C GLN A 241 15.28 26.72 -25.10
N ARG A 242 14.26 27.54 -24.84
CA ARG A 242 13.67 27.71 -23.50
C ARG A 242 13.15 26.39 -22.92
N TYR A 243 12.53 25.55 -23.75
CA TYR A 243 12.09 24.22 -23.33
C TYR A 243 13.28 23.27 -23.07
N THR A 244 14.35 23.37 -23.85
CA THR A 244 15.59 22.58 -23.66
C THR A 244 16.24 22.90 -22.33
N GLU A 245 16.38 24.18 -21.97
CA GLU A 245 16.92 24.60 -20.67
C GLU A 245 16.09 24.04 -19.49
N ALA A 246 14.76 24.10 -19.61
CA ALA A 246 13.87 23.52 -18.60
C ALA A 246 14.00 21.99 -18.48
N ILE A 247 14.23 21.30 -19.60
CA ILE A 247 14.51 19.86 -19.61
C ILE A 247 15.85 19.56 -18.94
N GLU A 248 16.90 20.32 -19.23
CA GLU A 248 18.23 20.11 -18.63
C GLU A 248 18.19 20.27 -17.11
N GLU A 249 17.48 21.28 -16.61
CA GLU A 249 17.27 21.46 -15.17
C GLU A 249 16.52 20.26 -14.57
N TYR A 250 15.44 19.82 -15.22
CA TYR A 250 14.67 18.64 -14.81
C TYR A 250 15.54 17.38 -14.76
N GLN A 251 16.30 17.11 -15.81
CA GLN A 251 17.17 15.94 -15.91
C GLN A 251 18.26 15.94 -14.83
N SER A 252 18.81 17.11 -14.50
CA SER A 252 19.84 17.24 -13.45
C SER A 252 19.33 16.79 -12.07
N LEU A 253 18.06 17.10 -11.76
CA LEU A 253 17.40 16.74 -10.51
C LEU A 253 16.89 15.30 -10.55
N GLU A 254 16.28 14.88 -11.66
CA GLU A 254 15.80 13.52 -11.86
C GLU A 254 16.95 12.51 -11.73
N LYS A 255 18.12 12.82 -12.30
CA LYS A 255 19.34 12.00 -12.14
C LYS A 255 19.66 11.73 -10.66
N ARG A 256 19.55 12.74 -9.79
CA ARG A 256 19.79 12.57 -8.34
C ARG A 256 18.73 11.67 -7.69
N VAL A 257 17.47 11.79 -8.11
CA VAL A 257 16.37 10.93 -7.63
C VAL A 257 16.60 9.47 -8.05
N VAL A 258 16.97 9.23 -9.31
CA VAL A 258 17.23 7.88 -9.82
C VAL A 258 18.48 7.28 -9.17
N LEU A 259 19.56 8.05 -9.04
CA LEU A 259 20.77 7.60 -8.36
C LEU A 259 20.50 7.24 -6.89
N SER A 260 19.68 8.02 -6.18
CA SER A 260 19.28 7.71 -4.81
C SER A 260 18.49 6.40 -4.69
N LEU A 261 17.68 6.05 -5.69
CA LEU A 261 16.95 4.79 -5.74
C LEU A 261 17.90 3.61 -5.97
N ASN A 262 18.85 3.74 -6.89
CA ASN A 262 19.84 2.71 -7.16
C ASN A 262 20.77 2.49 -5.96
N LEU A 263 21.18 3.56 -5.27
CA LEU A 263 21.94 3.47 -4.04
C LEU A 263 21.17 2.73 -2.94
N LEU A 264 19.86 2.97 -2.83
CA LEU A 264 18.99 2.24 -1.91
C LEU A 264 18.95 0.74 -2.22
N ASN A 265 18.77 0.37 -3.49
CA ASN A 265 18.76 -1.03 -3.89
C ASN A 265 20.12 -1.70 -3.63
N LEU A 266 21.22 -0.98 -3.86
CA LEU A 266 22.58 -1.46 -3.62
C LEU A 266 22.83 -1.73 -2.12
N VAL A 267 22.53 -0.76 -1.25
CA VAL A 267 22.71 -0.89 0.20
C VAL A 267 21.83 -2.01 0.76
N GLN A 268 20.56 -2.07 0.35
CA GLN A 268 19.64 -3.14 0.78
C GLN A 268 20.14 -4.52 0.34
N THR A 269 20.61 -4.66 -0.91
CA THR A 269 21.15 -5.92 -1.41
C THR A 269 22.40 -6.32 -0.64
N LEU A 270 23.33 -5.39 -0.36
CA LEU A 270 24.54 -5.68 0.42
C LEU A 270 24.23 -6.15 1.85
N ILE A 271 23.27 -5.52 2.53
CA ILE A 271 22.84 -5.93 3.88
C ILE A 271 22.28 -7.36 3.85
N ILE A 272 21.45 -7.66 2.86
CA ILE A 272 20.77 -8.96 2.77
C ILE A 272 21.72 -10.08 2.33
N THR A 273 22.63 -9.82 1.40
CA THR A 273 23.61 -10.82 0.95
C THR A 273 24.69 -11.07 1.99
N SER A 274 25.14 -10.04 2.71
CA SER A 274 26.06 -10.22 3.85
C SER A 274 25.39 -10.99 5.00
N GLY A 275 24.13 -10.70 5.31
CA GLY A 275 23.36 -11.47 6.28
C GLY A 275 23.16 -12.92 5.87
N LEU A 276 22.88 -13.17 4.59
CA LEU A 276 22.78 -14.52 4.02
C LEU A 276 24.11 -15.26 4.15
N LEU A 277 25.24 -14.60 3.82
CA LEU A 277 26.58 -15.19 3.95
C LEU A 277 26.89 -15.59 5.39
N VAL A 278 26.73 -14.67 6.35
CA VAL A 278 27.00 -14.92 7.77
C VAL A 278 26.09 -16.03 8.31
N GLY A 279 24.78 -15.95 8.04
CA GLY A 279 23.83 -16.98 8.47
C GLY A 279 24.12 -18.35 7.85
N SER A 280 24.48 -18.38 6.56
CA SER A 280 24.86 -19.62 5.86
C SER A 280 26.12 -20.24 6.45
N LEU A 281 27.13 -19.44 6.82
CA LEU A 281 28.34 -19.91 7.48
C LEU A 281 28.05 -20.53 8.85
N ILE A 282 27.15 -19.92 9.63
CA ILE A 282 26.73 -20.45 10.94
C ILE A 282 26.04 -21.80 10.77
N VAL A 283 25.06 -21.89 9.87
CA VAL A 283 24.31 -23.15 9.63
C VAL A 283 25.23 -24.22 9.04
N ALA A 284 26.09 -23.88 8.08
CA ALA A 284 27.06 -24.80 7.51
C ALA A 284 28.06 -25.33 8.55
N SER A 285 28.58 -24.47 9.43
CA SER A 285 29.45 -24.90 10.53
C SER A 285 28.75 -25.84 11.52
N ARG A 286 27.43 -25.77 11.64
CA ARG A 286 26.64 -26.66 12.50
C ARG A 286 26.48 -28.05 11.87
N ILE A 287 26.27 -28.08 10.55
CA ILE A 287 26.18 -29.31 9.78
C ILE A 287 27.52 -30.05 9.80
N THR A 288 28.65 -29.35 9.61
CA THR A 288 29.98 -29.99 9.68
C THR A 288 30.33 -30.53 11.06
N ARG A 289 29.70 -30.01 12.12
CA ARG A 289 29.81 -30.51 13.51
C ARG A 289 28.82 -31.63 13.83
N GLY A 290 27.97 -32.05 12.88
CA GLY A 290 26.96 -33.10 13.08
C GLY A 290 25.78 -32.71 13.96
N GLN A 291 25.56 -31.40 14.20
CA GLN A 291 24.49 -30.90 15.09
C GLN A 291 23.18 -30.57 14.34
N SER A 292 23.19 -30.58 13.01
CA SER A 292 22.03 -30.23 12.16
C SER A 292 22.08 -31.01 10.85
N ASN A 293 20.92 -31.22 10.24
CA ASN A 293 20.83 -31.98 8.99
C ASN A 293 21.11 -31.09 7.78
N THR A 294 21.51 -31.69 6.65
CA THR A 294 21.70 -30.99 5.38
C THR A 294 20.41 -30.26 4.92
N SER A 295 19.24 -30.82 5.27
CA SER A 295 17.93 -30.23 4.99
C SER A 295 17.71 -28.87 5.67
N ASP A 296 18.36 -28.63 6.81
CA ASP A 296 18.23 -27.39 7.57
C ASP A 296 18.90 -26.20 6.84
N PHE A 297 19.96 -26.45 6.06
CA PHE A 297 20.59 -25.43 5.24
C PHE A 297 19.65 -24.89 4.15
N VAL A 298 18.98 -25.80 3.43
CA VAL A 298 18.05 -25.41 2.36
C VAL A 298 16.83 -24.71 2.93
N VAL A 299 16.33 -25.17 4.08
CA VAL A 299 15.25 -24.50 4.82
C VAL A 299 15.67 -23.08 5.20
N PHE A 300 16.88 -22.90 5.74
CA PHE A 300 17.40 -21.57 6.10
C PHE A 300 17.42 -20.63 4.89
N ILE A 301 18.05 -21.03 3.78
CA ILE A 301 18.17 -20.18 2.58
C ILE A 301 16.80 -19.85 2.01
N THR A 302 15.92 -20.85 1.89
CA THR A 302 14.58 -20.67 1.29
C THR A 302 13.73 -19.72 2.12
N TYR A 303 13.76 -19.88 3.44
CA TYR A 303 12.95 -19.08 4.34
C TYR A 303 13.50 -17.66 4.52
N TYR A 304 14.83 -17.53 4.55
CA TYR A 304 15.50 -16.23 4.53
C TYR A 304 15.14 -15.44 3.26
N ALA A 305 15.14 -16.09 2.09
CA ALA A 305 14.73 -15.45 0.83
C ALA A 305 13.27 -15.00 0.86
N GLN A 306 12.38 -15.81 1.43
CA GLN A 306 10.97 -15.46 1.59
C GLN A 306 10.76 -14.24 2.50
N LEU A 307 11.49 -14.19 3.61
CA LEU A 307 11.45 -13.04 4.51
C LEU A 307 11.91 -11.75 3.83
N TYR A 308 13.00 -11.83 3.07
CA TYR A 308 13.48 -10.71 2.29
C TYR A 308 12.42 -10.21 1.30
N PHE A 309 11.74 -11.14 0.58
CA PHE A 309 10.67 -10.78 -0.33
C PHE A 309 9.52 -10.04 0.37
N SER A 310 9.05 -10.55 1.51
CA SER A 310 8.00 -9.90 2.30
C SER A 310 8.43 -8.52 2.80
N LEU A 311 9.69 -8.36 3.24
CA LEU A 311 10.20 -7.08 3.74
C LEU A 311 10.41 -6.04 2.63
N SER A 312 10.92 -6.46 1.48
CA SER A 312 11.10 -5.57 0.32
C SER A 312 9.75 -5.00 -0.13
N ASN A 313 8.71 -5.84 -0.14
CA ASN A 313 7.35 -5.42 -0.47
C ASN A 313 6.80 -4.39 0.55
N LEU A 314 7.11 -4.54 1.84
CA LEU A 314 6.70 -3.56 2.87
C LEU A 314 7.22 -2.15 2.59
N GLY A 315 8.44 -2.01 2.05
CA GLY A 315 8.99 -0.71 1.68
C GLY A 315 8.20 0.00 0.57
N GLY A 316 7.74 -0.76 -0.44
CA GLY A 316 6.87 -0.25 -1.51
C GLY A 316 5.48 0.12 -0.98
N VAL A 317 4.90 -0.80 -0.20
CA VAL A 317 3.60 -0.64 0.47
C VAL A 317 3.57 0.60 1.35
N TYR A 318 4.61 0.86 2.15
CA TYR A 318 4.72 2.06 2.98
C TYR A 318 4.55 3.36 2.18
N ARG A 319 5.14 3.45 0.99
CA ARG A 319 4.98 4.64 0.12
C ARG A 319 3.54 4.77 -0.37
N VAL A 320 2.92 3.67 -0.76
CA VAL A 320 1.51 3.65 -1.18
C VAL A 320 0.59 4.05 -0.04
N ILE A 321 0.84 3.57 1.18
CA ILE A 321 0.09 3.97 2.38
C ILE A 321 0.16 5.48 2.57
N ASN A 322 1.36 6.06 2.57
CA ASN A 322 1.52 7.50 2.76
C ASN A 322 0.77 8.32 1.71
N GLN A 323 0.82 7.90 0.45
CA GLN A 323 0.10 8.59 -0.63
C GLN A 323 -1.41 8.51 -0.42
N SER A 324 -1.93 7.30 -0.22
CA SER A 324 -3.37 7.11 -0.06
C SER A 324 -3.90 7.74 1.24
N LEU A 325 -3.05 7.89 2.28
CA LEU A 325 -3.39 8.61 3.51
C LEU A 325 -3.65 10.09 3.25
N ILE A 326 -2.79 10.74 2.46
CA ILE A 326 -2.98 12.14 2.06
C ILE A 326 -4.28 12.28 1.25
N ASP A 327 -4.55 11.33 0.37
CA ASP A 327 -5.77 11.32 -0.45
C ASP A 327 -7.03 11.12 0.40
N THR A 328 -6.94 10.23 1.38
CA THR A 328 -7.99 9.98 2.39
C THR A 328 -8.23 11.20 3.27
N GLU A 329 -7.18 11.91 3.68
CA GLU A 329 -7.29 13.10 4.53
C GLU A 329 -8.09 14.20 3.84
N LYS A 330 -7.84 14.45 2.55
CA LYS A 330 -8.59 15.44 1.76
C LYS A 330 -10.08 15.10 1.68
N LEU A 331 -10.39 13.83 1.44
CA LEU A 331 -11.77 13.37 1.39
C LEU A 331 -12.45 13.42 2.76
N LEU A 332 -11.74 13.05 3.81
CA LEU A 332 -12.27 13.12 5.17
C LEU A 332 -12.51 14.57 5.59
N HIS A 333 -11.65 15.50 5.16
CA HIS A 333 -11.88 16.93 5.34
C HIS A 333 -13.16 17.38 4.64
N LEU A 334 -13.40 16.92 3.42
CA LEU A 334 -14.64 17.19 2.68
C LEU A 334 -15.87 16.65 3.41
N LEU A 335 -15.81 15.42 3.92
CA LEU A 335 -16.92 14.76 4.63
C LEU A 335 -17.22 15.34 6.03
N ASN A 336 -16.25 16.02 6.62
CA ASN A 336 -16.42 16.70 7.92
C ASN A 336 -16.92 18.13 7.78
N GLU A 337 -17.10 18.63 6.55
CA GLU A 337 -17.63 19.97 6.33
C GLU A 337 -19.10 20.03 6.81
N PRO A 338 -19.47 21.01 7.65
CA PRO A 338 -20.84 21.08 8.16
C PRO A 338 -21.82 21.42 7.03
N THR A 339 -22.94 20.69 6.96
CA THR A 339 -24.05 21.04 6.07
C THR A 339 -24.83 22.21 6.67
N GLU A 340 -24.69 23.42 6.09
CA GLU A 340 -25.35 24.64 6.59
C GLU A 340 -26.89 24.55 6.56
N VAL A 341 -27.44 23.78 5.63
CA VAL A 341 -28.90 23.61 5.44
C VAL A 341 -29.31 22.20 5.87
N VAL A 342 -29.47 22.00 7.18
CA VAL A 342 -30.12 20.79 7.70
C VAL A 342 -31.63 20.99 7.60
N SER A 343 -32.29 20.23 6.73
CA SER A 343 -33.76 20.16 6.73
C SER A 343 -34.24 19.69 8.11
N ARG A 344 -34.78 20.62 8.92
CA ARG A 344 -35.59 20.24 10.08
C ARG A 344 -36.81 19.54 9.51
N GLY A 345 -36.96 18.25 9.78
CA GLY A 345 -38.05 17.42 9.27
C GLY A 345 -39.42 18.03 9.57
N PHE A 346 -39.93 18.84 8.65
CA PHE A 346 -41.27 19.37 8.67
C PHE A 346 -42.07 18.63 7.61
N SER A 347 -43.11 17.92 8.05
CA SER A 347 -44.18 17.46 7.17
C SER A 347 -44.90 18.70 6.63
N PHE A 348 -44.86 18.92 5.32
CA PHE A 348 -45.64 19.98 4.67
C PHE A 348 -47.14 19.69 4.90
N LEU A 349 -47.72 20.31 5.92
CA LEU A 349 -49.16 20.35 6.13
C LEU A 349 -49.73 21.48 5.27
N SER A 350 -50.48 21.07 4.25
CA SER A 350 -51.37 21.89 3.43
C SER A 350 -50.73 22.85 2.43
N TYR A 351 -51.13 22.68 1.17
CA TYR A 351 -50.65 23.40 0.00
C TYR A 351 -51.38 24.74 -0.12
N SER A 352 -50.82 25.82 0.43
CA SER A 352 -51.17 27.19 0.03
C SER A 352 -50.08 27.72 -0.88
N ARG A 353 -50.42 28.12 -2.12
CA ARG A 353 -49.46 28.67 -3.12
C ARG A 353 -49.05 30.13 -2.82
N SER A 354 -48.98 30.52 -1.54
CA SER A 354 -48.54 31.86 -1.14
C SER A 354 -47.18 31.77 -0.46
N ILE A 355 -46.22 32.56 -0.96
CA ILE A 355 -44.91 32.73 -0.33
C ILE A 355 -45.04 33.99 0.54
N ILE A 356 -45.00 33.81 1.86
CA ILE A 356 -45.09 34.90 2.84
C ILE A 356 -43.71 35.07 3.45
N PHE A 357 -43.17 36.28 3.37
CA PHE A 357 -41.92 36.65 4.03
C PHE A 357 -42.25 37.52 5.25
N ASP A 358 -42.27 36.92 6.45
CA ASP A 358 -42.42 37.66 7.70
C ASP A 358 -41.07 38.21 8.16
N THR A 359 -40.92 39.54 8.16
CA THR A 359 -39.77 40.28 8.71
C THR A 359 -38.41 39.63 8.41
N LEU A 360 -37.97 39.70 7.15
CA LEU A 360 -36.63 39.29 6.76
C LEU A 360 -35.60 40.34 7.20
N ASP A 361 -34.73 39.97 8.14
CA ASP A 361 -33.45 40.66 8.28
C ASP A 361 -32.63 40.42 6.99
N LEU A 362 -32.01 41.48 6.47
CA LEU A 362 -31.35 41.50 5.17
C LEU A 362 -30.22 40.46 5.13
N PHE A 363 -30.44 39.31 4.48
CA PHE A 363 -29.44 38.27 4.28
C PHE A 363 -28.38 38.74 3.29
N LEU A 364 -27.36 39.45 3.80
CA LEU A 364 -26.19 39.86 3.04
C LEU A 364 -25.26 38.66 2.86
N PHE A 365 -25.09 38.20 1.62
CA PHE A 365 -23.93 37.40 1.27
C PHE A 365 -22.69 38.31 1.35
N PRO A 366 -21.72 38.04 2.23
CA PRO A 366 -20.47 38.80 2.20
C PRO A 366 -19.75 38.45 0.90
N ILE A 367 -19.82 39.35 -0.08
CA ILE A 367 -18.99 39.31 -1.28
C ILE A 367 -17.57 39.60 -0.79
N ILE A 368 -16.82 38.56 -0.46
CA ILE A 368 -15.39 38.69 -0.20
C ILE A 368 -14.76 38.92 -1.59
N TYR A 369 -14.57 40.19 -1.94
CA TYR A 369 -13.68 40.59 -3.03
C TYR A 369 -12.26 40.14 -2.67
N THR A 370 -11.85 38.96 -3.12
CA THR A 370 -10.43 38.63 -3.23
C THR A 370 -9.85 39.47 -4.36
N HIS A 371 -9.20 40.58 -4.00
CA HIS A 371 -8.37 41.34 -4.92
C HIS A 371 -7.28 40.42 -5.51
N ARG A 372 -7.10 40.59 -6.82
CA ARG A 372 -6.17 39.89 -7.73
C ARG A 372 -4.78 39.66 -7.19
#